data_AF-A0A2A3TWZ8-F1
#
_entry.id   AF-A0A2A3TWZ8-F1
#
_cell.length_a   1.000
_cell.length_b   1.000
_cell.length_c   1.000
_cell.angle_alpha   90.00
_cell.angle_beta   90.00
_cell.angle_gamma   90.00
#
_symmetry.space_group_name_H-M   'P 1'
#
loop_
_entity.id
_entity.type
_entity.pdbx_description
1 polymer ?
#
loop_
_entity_poly.entity_id
_entity_poly.type
_entity_poly.pdbx_seq_one_letter_code
_entity_poly.pdbx_strand_id
1 'polypeptide(L)'
;MQENGKVTPQEIKGWNWGAFMYNVFWGIGNKTYLPLLTIIPIFNIVWIFIVGFKGNEWAWQKGDYQDVETFKAVQATWNRAGLFNFIIAIATFVLYWLFIGSMIASLFNNY
;
A
#
# COMPACT_ATOMS: atom_id res chain seq x y z
N MET A 1 18.81 -3.55 -9.42
CA MET A 1 19.57 -2.53 -8.67
C MET A 1 19.60 -2.98 -7.22
N GLN A 2 20.75 -3.49 -6.73
CA GLN A 2 20.98 -3.68 -5.29
C GLN A 2 21.48 -2.33 -4.79
N GLU A 3 20.65 -1.54 -4.13
CA GLU A 3 21.02 -0.16 -3.81
C GLU A 3 22.13 -0.08 -2.75
N ASN A 4 22.25 -1.11 -1.89
CA ASN A 4 23.19 -1.15 -0.76
C ASN A 4 24.01 -2.46 -0.67
N GLY A 5 24.03 -3.32 -1.69
CA GLY A 5 24.74 -4.62 -1.64
C GLY A 5 24.17 -5.68 -0.66
N LYS A 6 23.14 -5.34 0.13
CA LYS A 6 22.43 -6.28 1.01
C LYS A 6 21.60 -7.25 0.15
N VAL A 7 22.01 -8.52 0.12
CA VAL A 7 21.26 -9.58 -0.58
C VAL A 7 19.83 -9.60 -0.02
N THR A 8 18.85 -9.54 -0.91
CA THR A 8 17.42 -9.53 -0.56
C THR A 8 16.92 -10.98 -0.52
N PRO A 9 16.57 -11.53 0.65
CA PRO A 9 16.05 -12.89 0.78
C PRO A 9 14.79 -13.07 -0.08
N GLN A 10 14.65 -14.22 -0.71
CA GLN A 10 13.50 -14.46 -1.59
C GLN A 10 12.18 -14.46 -0.81
N GLU A 11 12.22 -14.87 0.46
CA GLU A 11 11.06 -15.02 1.32
C GLU A 11 10.44 -13.71 1.84
N ILE A 12 11.12 -12.57 1.66
CA ILE A 12 10.57 -11.24 1.99
C ILE A 12 9.94 -10.56 0.79
N LYS A 13 10.18 -11.08 -0.42
CA LYS A 13 9.57 -10.56 -1.64
C LYS A 13 8.10 -10.94 -1.66
N GLY A 14 7.28 -10.03 -2.15
CA GLY A 14 5.84 -10.23 -2.23
C GLY A 14 5.08 -8.95 -2.00
N TRP A 15 3.76 -9.05 -2.16
CA TRP A 15 2.86 -7.91 -1.99
C TRP A 15 2.85 -7.41 -0.55
N ASN A 16 2.91 -6.08 -0.38
CA ASN A 16 2.72 -5.41 0.89
C ASN A 16 1.52 -4.46 0.84
N TRP A 17 0.45 -4.84 1.54
CA TRP A 17 -0.77 -4.04 1.65
C TRP A 17 -0.56 -2.73 2.39
N GLY A 18 0.36 -2.69 3.36
CA GLY A 18 0.73 -1.47 4.06
C GLY A 18 1.45 -0.49 3.14
N ALA A 19 2.40 -0.97 2.34
CA ALA A 19 3.08 -0.17 1.34
C ALA A 19 2.11 0.35 0.26
N PHE A 20 1.15 -0.48 -0.16
CA PHE A 20 0.13 -0.07 -1.12
C PHE A 20 -0.81 1.01 -0.56
N MET A 21 -1.46 0.74 0.58
CA MET A 21 -2.49 1.63 1.15
C MET A 21 -1.92 2.86 1.87
N TYR A 22 -0.75 2.73 2.48
CA TYR A 22 -0.13 3.78 3.29
C TYR A 22 1.20 4.25 2.71
N ASN A 23 1.41 4.10 1.39
CA ASN A 23 2.62 4.43 0.63
C ASN A 23 3.55 5.50 1.26
N VAL A 24 3.06 6.72 1.47
CA VAL A 24 3.84 7.83 2.06
C VAL A 24 4.28 7.51 3.50
N PHE A 25 3.34 7.21 4.40
CA PHE A 25 3.63 6.96 5.82
C PHE A 25 4.45 5.67 6.02
N TRP A 26 4.11 4.64 5.26
CA TRP A 26 4.83 3.38 5.22
C TRP A 26 6.26 3.60 4.73
N GLY A 27 6.47 4.39 3.68
CA GLY A 27 7.80 4.72 3.17
C GLY A 27 8.67 5.43 4.21
N ILE A 28 8.12 6.47 4.85
CA ILE A 28 8.81 7.20 5.94
C ILE A 28 9.16 6.25 7.09
N GLY A 29 8.19 5.46 7.57
CA GLY A 29 8.40 4.52 8.67
C GLY A 29 9.42 3.42 8.37
N ASN A 30 9.58 3.03 7.10
CA ASN A 30 10.52 2.01 6.65
C ASN A 30 11.81 2.59 6.04
N LYS A 31 12.06 3.90 6.22
CA LYS A 31 13.25 4.61 5.70
C LYS A 31 13.48 4.40 4.19
N THR A 32 12.40 4.27 3.42
CA THR A 32 12.43 4.15 1.95
C THR A 32 11.58 5.25 1.33
N TYR A 33 12.17 6.06 0.45
CA TYR A 33 11.57 7.29 -0.02
C TYR A 33 11.02 7.23 -1.45
N LEU A 34 11.26 6.14 -2.18
CA LEU A 34 10.60 5.88 -3.47
C LEU A 34 9.07 5.86 -3.37
N PRO A 35 8.42 5.36 -2.29
CA PRO A 35 6.99 5.48 -2.10
C PRO A 35 6.44 6.92 -2.08
N LEU A 36 7.25 7.94 -1.78
CA LEU A 36 6.80 9.34 -1.78
C LEU A 36 6.41 9.84 -3.18
N LEU A 37 6.90 9.21 -4.25
CA LEU A 37 6.51 9.56 -5.62
C LEU A 37 5.03 9.28 -5.92
N THR A 38 4.31 8.56 -5.04
CA THR A 38 2.85 8.42 -5.10
C THR A 38 2.09 9.74 -4.90
N ILE A 39 2.75 10.82 -4.49
CA ILE A 39 2.15 12.15 -4.41
C ILE A 39 1.98 12.79 -5.80
N ILE A 40 2.72 12.32 -6.81
CA ILE A 40 2.65 12.85 -8.17
C ILE A 40 1.34 12.37 -8.85
N PRO A 41 0.43 13.28 -9.22
CA PRO A 41 -0.84 12.90 -9.85
C PRO A 41 -0.64 12.12 -11.15
N ILE A 42 -1.56 11.21 -11.46
CA ILE A 42 -1.57 10.33 -12.65
C ILE A 42 -0.47 9.26 -12.58
N PHE A 43 0.79 9.64 -12.32
CA PHE A 43 1.89 8.72 -12.11
C PHE A 43 1.62 7.76 -10.94
N ASN A 44 0.99 8.27 -9.89
CA ASN A 44 0.63 7.50 -8.72
C ASN A 44 -0.26 6.28 -9.03
N ILE A 45 -1.09 6.32 -10.07
CA ILE A 45 -1.99 5.21 -10.44
C ILE A 45 -1.20 3.93 -10.70
N VAL A 46 -0.04 4.01 -11.35
CA VAL A 46 0.83 2.87 -11.59
C VAL A 46 1.82 2.67 -10.43
N TRP A 47 2.34 3.77 -9.89
CA TRP A 47 3.40 3.71 -8.89
C TRP A 47 2.96 3.04 -7.59
N ILE A 48 1.70 3.18 -7.17
CA ILE A 48 1.18 2.50 -5.96
C ILE A 48 1.32 0.97 -6.04
N PHE A 49 1.17 0.38 -7.23
CA PHE A 49 1.34 -1.06 -7.42
C PHE A 49 2.81 -1.46 -7.34
N ILE A 50 3.69 -0.67 -7.94
CA ILE A 50 5.14 -0.87 -7.86
C ILE A 50 5.59 -0.82 -6.40
N VAL A 51 5.08 0.15 -5.63
CA VAL A 51 5.31 0.25 -4.17
C VAL A 51 4.78 -0.98 -3.44
N GLY A 52 3.58 -1.46 -3.78
CA GLY A 52 3.02 -2.69 -3.21
C GLY A 52 3.88 -3.94 -3.47
N PHE A 53 4.45 -4.08 -4.67
CA PHE A 53 5.28 -5.24 -5.01
C PHE A 53 6.73 -5.14 -4.52
N LYS A 54 7.34 -3.95 -4.61
CA LYS A 54 8.78 -3.76 -4.34
C LYS A 54 9.08 -3.17 -2.98
N GLY A 55 8.07 -2.68 -2.26
CA GLY A 55 8.23 -2.03 -0.97
C GLY A 55 9.10 -2.83 -0.02
N ASN A 56 8.78 -4.11 0.19
CA ASN A 56 9.54 -4.97 1.10
C ASN A 56 11.03 -5.03 0.76
N GLU A 57 11.39 -5.11 -0.52
CA GLU A 57 12.78 -5.14 -0.95
C GLU A 57 13.50 -3.83 -0.60
N TRP A 58 12.85 -2.69 -0.84
CA TRP A 58 13.42 -1.39 -0.52
C TRP A 58 13.57 -1.18 0.99
N ALA A 59 12.54 -1.56 1.77
CA ALA A 59 12.59 -1.49 3.23
C ALA A 59 13.68 -2.39 3.81
N TRP A 60 13.87 -3.59 3.26
CA TRP A 60 14.95 -4.50 3.68
C TRP A 60 16.34 -3.93 3.41
N GLN A 61 16.54 -3.34 2.23
CA GLN A 61 17.82 -2.78 1.82
C GLN A 61 18.22 -1.54 2.62
N LYS A 62 17.25 -0.76 3.10
CA LYS A 62 17.47 0.45 3.92
C LYS A 62 17.38 0.22 5.42
N GLY A 63 16.74 -0.86 5.86
CA GLY A 63 16.50 -1.15 7.27
C GLY A 63 17.67 -1.85 7.96
N ASP A 64 17.82 -1.54 9.24
CA ASP A 64 18.84 -2.09 10.14
C ASP A 64 18.39 -3.43 10.75
N TYR A 65 17.79 -4.30 9.94
CA TYR A 65 17.33 -5.63 10.36
C TYR A 65 18.49 -6.62 10.40
N GLN A 66 18.62 -7.35 11.52
CA GLN A 66 19.62 -8.40 11.73
C GLN A 66 19.18 -9.74 11.14
N ASP A 67 17.87 -9.98 11.06
CA ASP A 67 17.28 -11.23 10.58
C ASP A 67 15.95 -10.99 9.85
N VAL A 68 15.50 -12.01 9.12
CA VAL A 68 14.29 -11.95 8.30
C VAL A 68 13.01 -12.03 9.13
N GLU A 69 13.04 -12.72 10.26
CA GLU A 69 11.87 -12.91 11.12
C GLU A 69 11.42 -11.57 11.72
N THR A 70 12.36 -10.81 12.27
CA THR A 70 12.14 -9.45 12.78
C THR A 70 11.59 -8.53 11.69
N PHE A 71 12.14 -8.58 10.48
CA PHE A 71 11.61 -7.82 9.35
C PHE A 71 10.17 -8.21 9.01
N LYS A 72 9.90 -9.51 8.91
CA LYS A 72 8.56 -10.04 8.63
C LYS A 72 7.56 -9.65 9.71
N ALA A 73 7.95 -9.62 10.98
CA ALA A 73 7.08 -9.20 12.08
C ALA A 73 6.66 -7.73 11.93
N VAL A 74 7.59 -6.84 11.58
CA VAL A 74 7.28 -5.42 11.29
C VAL A 74 6.37 -5.30 10.08
N GLN A 75 6.69 -5.98 8.97
CA GLN A 75 5.87 -5.92 7.77
C GLN A 75 4.50 -6.57 7.94
N ALA A 76 4.36 -7.58 8.80
CA ALA A 76 3.06 -8.20 9.11
C ALA A 76 2.10 -7.22 9.77
N THR A 77 2.60 -6.32 10.62
CA THR A 77 1.79 -5.25 11.23
C THR A 77 1.28 -4.28 10.16
N TRP A 78 2.17 -3.81 9.29
CA TRP A 78 1.80 -2.95 8.16
C TRP A 78 0.84 -3.62 7.18
N ASN A 79 1.07 -4.88 6.86
CA ASN A 79 0.23 -5.67 5.96
C ASN A 79 -1.19 -5.82 6.50
N ARG A 80 -1.34 -6.11 7.78
CA ARG A 80 -2.65 -6.27 8.41
C ARG A 80 -3.43 -4.96 8.40
N ALA A 81 -2.79 -3.86 8.80
CA ALA A 81 -3.40 -2.54 8.77
C ALA A 81 -3.80 -2.16 7.33
N GLY A 82 -2.91 -2.37 6.37
CA GLY A 82 -3.16 -2.06 4.97
C GLY A 82 -4.32 -2.87 4.39
N LEU A 83 -4.34 -4.18 4.62
CA LEU A 83 -5.41 -5.05 4.10
C LEU A 83 -6.76 -4.68 4.69
N PHE A 84 -6.82 -4.42 6.00
CA PHE A 84 -8.04 -3.97 6.66
C PHE A 84 -8.56 -2.66 6.04
N ASN A 85 -7.67 -1.68 5.84
CA ASN A 85 -8.05 -0.40 5.24
C ASN A 85 -8.47 -0.54 3.77
N PHE A 86 -7.84 -1.45 3.01
CA PHE A 86 -8.23 -1.73 1.62
C PHE A 86 -9.66 -2.28 1.55
N ILE A 87 -10.02 -3.22 2.43
CA ILE A 87 -11.37 -3.77 2.50
C ILE A 87 -12.39 -2.68 2.86
N ILE A 88 -12.09 -1.83 3.85
CA ILE A 88 -12.94 -0.69 4.21
C ILE A 88 -13.11 0.25 3.01
N ALA A 89 -12.02 0.62 2.34
CA ALA A 89 -12.06 1.52 1.20
C ALA A 89 -12.98 1.00 0.08
N ILE A 90 -12.89 -0.30 -0.25
CA ILE A 90 -13.79 -0.94 -1.22
C ILE A 90 -15.24 -0.89 -0.73
N ALA A 91 -15.50 -1.28 0.52
CA ALA A 91 -16.86 -1.28 1.07
C ALA A 91 -17.48 0.12 1.03
N THR A 92 -16.73 1.15 1.47
CA THR A 92 -17.18 2.54 1.42
C THR A 92 -17.42 3.03 0.00
N PHE A 93 -16.55 2.68 -0.96
CA PHE A 93 -16.72 3.05 -2.37
C PHE A 93 -18.01 2.45 -2.95
N VAL A 94 -18.26 1.16 -2.71
CA VAL A 94 -19.48 0.48 -3.18
C VAL A 94 -20.72 1.11 -2.54
N LEU A 95 -20.73 1.30 -1.22
CA LEU A 95 -21.86 1.90 -0.51
C LEU A 95 -22.15 3.33 -0.99
N TYR A 96 -21.09 4.11 -1.25
CA TYR A 96 -21.22 5.46 -1.80
C TYR A 96 -21.93 5.45 -3.17
N TRP A 97 -21.51 4.59 -4.09
CA TRP A 97 -22.15 4.49 -5.41
C TRP A 97 -23.57 3.97 -5.36
N LEU A 98 -23.87 3.02 -4.48
CA LEU A 98 -25.25 2.56 -4.25
C LEU A 98 -26.13 3.70 -3.72
N PHE A 99 -25.62 4.47 -2.76
CA PHE A 99 -26.33 5.62 -2.22
C PHE A 99 -26.61 6.68 -3.30
N ILE A 100 -25.59 7.06 -4.08
CA ILE A 100 -25.75 8.01 -5.20
C ILE A 100 -26.77 7.49 -6.23
N GLY A 101 -26.68 6.22 -6.60
CA GLY A 101 -27.64 5.60 -7.53
C GLY A 101 -29.07 5.66 -7.01
N SER A 102 -29.27 5.39 -5.71
CA SER A 102 -30.59 5.47 -5.07
C SER A 102 -31.16 6.89 -5.03
N MET A 103 -30.31 7.90 -4.80
CA MET A 103 -30.71 9.31 -4.83
C MET A 103 -31.13 9.75 -6.24
N ILE A 104 -30.35 9.37 -7.25
CA ILE A 104 -30.69 9.66 -8.65
C ILE A 104 -32.02 9.00 -9.03
N ALA A 105 -32.21 7.72 -8.70
CA ALA A 105 -33.46 7.01 -8.96
C ALA A 105 -34.67 7.67 -8.26
N SER A 106 -34.50 8.11 -7.01
CA SER A 106 -35.54 8.84 -6.27
C SER A 106 -35.94 10.13 -6.98
N LEU A 107 -34.97 10.91 -7.51
CA LEU A 107 -35.28 12.13 -8.26
C LEU A 107 -36.11 11.83 -9.50
N PHE A 108 -35.79 10.77 -10.25
CA PHE A 108 -36.55 10.40 -11.47
C PHE A 108 -37.93 9.82 -11.19
N ASN A 109 -38.17 9.16 -10.05
CA ASN A 109 -39.50 8.67 -9.68
C ASN A 109 -40.49 9.78 -9.28
N ASN A 110 -40.01 11.02 -9.05
CA ASN A 110 -40.84 12.16 -8.66
C ASN A 110 -41.22 13.08 -9.85
N TYR A 111 -40.81 12.74 -11.07
CA TYR A 111 -41.22 13.38 -12.32
C TYR A 111 -42.09 12.42 -13.14
#